data_AF-A0A6B3L9R7-F1
#
_entry.id   AF-A0A6B3L9R7-F1
#
_cell.length_a   1.000
_cell.length_b   1.000
_cell.length_c   1.000
_cell.angle_alpha   90.00
_cell.angle_beta   90.00
_cell.angle_gamma   90.00
#
_symmetry.space_group_name_H-M   'P 1'
#
loop_
_entity.id
_entity.type
_entity.pdbx_description
1 polymer ?
#
loop_
_entity_poly.entity_id
_entity_poly.type
_entity_poly.pdbx_seq_one_letter_code
_entity_poly.pdbx_strand_id
1 'polypeptide(L)'
;MKRTRYGLLSLAFIVIVASAAFLVFRTVRQSVASEGYDTNEAAWNYLIRRGEIRFQLADGCVIKGIQTGNTQGTIANSNEAYLRLGYGAFTTTIEYADASGAPQLITIRTDKFNNWNRVLYVQDNHGNFTRIDNGVVQDPDSINIKQGEQVGARQPATRSESKSE
;
A
#
# COMPACT_ATOMS: atom_id res chain seq x y z
N MET A 1 -26.34 -47.56 -9.52
CA MET A 1 -24.95 -47.64 -10.06
C MET A 1 -24.46 -46.41 -10.81
N LYS A 2 -25.26 -45.74 -11.67
CA LYS A 2 -24.78 -44.57 -12.44
C LYS A 2 -24.35 -43.38 -11.54
N ARG A 3 -25.13 -43.05 -10.49
CA ARG A 3 -24.82 -41.94 -9.55
C ARG A 3 -23.48 -42.11 -8.80
N THR A 4 -23.12 -43.34 -8.42
CA THR A 4 -21.88 -43.64 -7.70
C THR A 4 -20.63 -43.44 -8.55
N ARG A 5 -20.73 -43.71 -9.86
CA ARG A 5 -19.62 -43.52 -10.81
C ARG A 5 -19.35 -42.04 -11.09
N TYR A 6 -20.40 -41.20 -11.17
CA TYR A 6 -20.24 -39.75 -11.30
C TYR A 6 -19.61 -39.13 -10.05
N GLY A 7 -19.98 -39.59 -8.85
CA GLY A 7 -19.36 -39.11 -7.60
C GLY A 7 -17.86 -39.40 -7.50
N LEU A 8 -17.42 -40.59 -7.91
CA LEU A 8 -16.00 -40.97 -7.95
C LEU A 8 -15.20 -40.17 -8.99
N LEU A 9 -15.76 -39.94 -10.17
CA LEU A 9 -15.14 -39.13 -11.22
C LEU A 9 -15.02 -37.66 -10.80
N SER A 10 -16.05 -37.10 -10.15
CA SER A 10 -16.00 -35.74 -9.61
C SER A 10 -14.95 -35.59 -8.51
N LEU A 11 -14.83 -36.57 -7.60
CA LEU A 11 -13.81 -36.54 -6.56
C LEU A 11 -12.39 -36.62 -7.14
N ALA A 12 -12.15 -37.53 -8.09
CA ALA A 12 -10.86 -37.65 -8.76
C ALA A 12 -10.46 -36.35 -9.48
N PHE A 13 -11.42 -35.70 -10.15
CA PHE A 13 -11.19 -34.40 -10.79
C PHE A 13 -10.82 -33.31 -9.78
N ILE A 14 -11.53 -33.22 -8.65
CA ILE A 14 -11.22 -32.25 -7.58
C ILE A 14 -9.81 -32.47 -7.04
N VAL A 15 -9.40 -33.72 -6.80
CA VAL A 15 -8.06 -34.05 -6.30
C VAL A 15 -6.98 -33.63 -7.30
N ILE A 16 -7.19 -33.88 -8.60
CA ILE A 16 -6.23 -33.48 -9.65
C ILE A 16 -6.11 -31.95 -9.71
N VAL A 17 -7.24 -31.24 -9.74
CA VAL A 17 -7.24 -29.77 -9.79
C VAL A 17 -6.60 -29.17 -8.54
N ALA A 18 -6.91 -29.68 -7.34
CA ALA A 18 -6.31 -29.23 -6.09
C ALA A 18 -4.80 -29.48 -6.06
N SER A 19 -4.35 -30.65 -6.55
CA SER A 19 -2.93 -30.99 -6.62
C SER A 19 -2.18 -30.07 -7.59
N ALA A 20 -2.75 -29.81 -8.77
CA ALA A 20 -2.18 -28.87 -9.74
C ALA A 20 -2.10 -27.45 -9.18
N ALA A 21 -3.16 -26.96 -8.53
CA ALA A 21 -3.18 -25.65 -7.88
C ALA A 21 -2.11 -25.54 -6.78
N PHE A 22 -1.96 -26.59 -5.96
CA PHE A 22 -0.93 -26.65 -4.93
C PHE A 22 0.49 -26.59 -5.51
N LEU A 23 0.75 -27.33 -6.60
CA LEU A 23 2.04 -27.29 -7.28
C LEU A 23 2.36 -25.90 -7.84
N VAL A 24 1.39 -25.26 -8.51
CA VAL A 24 1.55 -23.88 -9.01
C VAL A 24 1.87 -22.92 -7.87
N PHE A 25 1.10 -22.97 -6.77
CA PHE A 25 1.33 -22.12 -5.60
C PHE A 25 2.72 -22.35 -5.01
N ARG A 26 3.16 -23.61 -4.87
CA ARG A 26 4.48 -23.95 -4.36
C ARG A 26 5.60 -23.39 -5.25
N THR A 27 5.49 -23.50 -6.57
CA THR A 27 6.49 -22.98 -7.50
C THR A 27 6.59 -21.46 -7.39
N VAL A 28 5.45 -20.75 -7.39
CA VAL A 28 5.43 -19.29 -7.22
C VAL A 28 6.05 -18.90 -5.88
N ARG A 29 5.69 -19.60 -4.80
CA ARG A 29 6.25 -19.39 -3.47
C ARG A 29 7.77 -19.51 -3.48
N GLN A 30 8.32 -20.53 -4.14
CA GLN A 30 9.77 -20.74 -4.24
C GLN A 30 10.46 -19.62 -5.03
N SER A 31 9.88 -19.17 -6.14
CA SER A 31 10.42 -18.06 -6.93
C SER A 31 10.44 -16.74 -6.14
N VAL A 32 9.37 -16.48 -5.37
CA VAL A 32 9.25 -15.26 -4.59
C VAL A 32 10.10 -15.32 -3.31
N ALA A 33 10.32 -16.51 -2.74
CA ALA A 33 11.25 -16.72 -1.62
C ALA A 33 12.71 -16.43 -1.97
N SER A 34 13.15 -16.74 -3.20
CA SER A 34 14.51 -16.42 -3.63
C SER A 34 14.79 -14.91 -3.72
N GLU A 35 13.74 -14.09 -3.74
CA GLU A 35 13.83 -12.63 -3.69
C GLU A 35 13.80 -12.11 -2.23
N GLY A 36 13.78 -13.00 -1.22
CA GLY A 36 13.84 -12.67 0.20
C GLY A 36 12.48 -12.39 0.87
N TYR A 37 11.36 -12.52 0.14
CA TYR A 37 10.03 -12.09 0.61
C TYR A 37 9.34 -13.03 1.61
N ASP A 38 8.40 -12.50 2.41
CA ASP A 38 7.46 -13.36 3.14
C ASP A 38 6.60 -14.11 2.12
N THR A 39 6.93 -15.39 2.02
CA THR A 39 6.69 -16.23 0.87
C THR A 39 5.21 -16.45 0.53
N ASN A 40 4.30 -16.31 1.51
CA ASN A 40 2.88 -16.62 1.29
C ASN A 40 2.08 -15.44 0.75
N GLU A 41 2.20 -14.25 1.36
CA GLU A 41 1.50 -13.05 0.87
C GLU A 41 2.05 -12.60 -0.47
N ALA A 42 3.38 -12.64 -0.61
CA ALA A 42 4.06 -12.28 -1.84
C ALA A 42 3.67 -13.22 -3.00
N ALA A 43 3.58 -14.53 -2.76
CA ALA A 43 3.09 -15.49 -3.76
C ALA A 43 1.62 -15.26 -4.13
N TRP A 44 0.77 -14.95 -3.14
CA TRP A 44 -0.62 -14.61 -3.42
C TRP A 44 -0.74 -13.36 -4.27
N ASN A 45 -0.04 -12.29 -3.91
CA ASN A 45 -0.04 -11.03 -4.67
C ASN A 45 0.49 -11.23 -6.10
N TYR A 46 1.51 -12.08 -6.27
CA TYR A 46 2.01 -12.48 -7.58
C TYR A 46 0.91 -13.14 -8.43
N LEU A 47 0.19 -14.11 -7.86
CA LEU A 47 -0.88 -14.86 -8.54
C LEU A 47 -2.06 -13.97 -8.93
N ILE A 48 -2.52 -13.10 -8.03
CA ILE A 48 -3.68 -12.25 -8.27
C ILE A 48 -3.33 -10.90 -8.93
N ARG A 49 -2.04 -10.65 -9.19
CA ARG A 49 -1.50 -9.42 -9.78
C ARG A 49 -1.98 -8.13 -9.09
N ARG A 50 -2.12 -8.16 -7.76
CA ARG A 50 -2.74 -7.07 -6.98
C ARG A 50 -1.73 -6.38 -6.07
N GLY A 51 -0.86 -5.56 -6.67
CA GLY A 51 0.04 -4.70 -5.93
C GLY A 51 -0.62 -3.38 -5.51
N GLU A 52 -0.25 -2.89 -4.34
CA GLU A 52 -0.75 -1.64 -3.76
C GLU A 52 0.35 -0.99 -2.94
N ILE A 53 0.32 0.34 -2.87
CA ILE A 53 1.14 1.11 -1.93
C ILE A 53 0.23 1.44 -0.75
N ARG A 54 0.61 1.00 0.45
CA ARG A 54 -0.13 1.24 1.68
C ARG A 54 0.68 2.12 2.62
N PHE A 55 -0.03 2.89 3.42
CA PHE A 55 0.51 3.75 4.45
C PHE A 55 -0.26 3.50 5.73
N GLN A 56 0.48 3.24 6.80
CA GLN A 56 -0.04 3.08 8.14
C GLN A 56 0.69 4.09 9.03
N LEU A 57 -0.04 5.07 9.52
CA LEU A 57 0.50 6.07 10.44
C LEU A 57 0.41 5.58 11.88
N ALA A 58 1.22 6.19 12.75
CA ALA A 58 1.18 5.93 14.18
C ALA A 58 -0.21 6.16 14.78
N ASP A 59 -0.50 5.51 15.90
CA ASP A 59 -1.77 5.67 16.58
C ASP A 59 -2.00 7.14 17.00
N GLY A 60 -3.23 7.60 16.85
CA GLY A 60 -3.60 9.01 17.07
C GLY A 60 -3.44 9.90 15.83
N CYS A 61 -2.70 9.49 14.80
CA CYS A 61 -2.66 10.19 13.52
C CYS A 61 -3.96 9.98 12.73
N VAL A 62 -4.39 11.00 11.97
CA VAL A 62 -5.59 10.96 11.13
C VAL A 62 -5.27 11.41 9.71
N ILE A 63 -5.28 10.47 8.78
CA ILE A 63 -5.14 10.72 7.34
C ILE A 63 -6.35 11.52 6.84
N LYS A 64 -6.06 12.61 6.13
CA LYS A 64 -7.03 13.49 5.48
C LYS A 64 -7.07 13.30 3.98
N GLY A 65 -5.92 12.99 3.37
CA GLY A 65 -5.81 12.81 1.94
C GLY A 65 -4.56 12.02 1.56
N ILE A 66 -4.65 11.32 0.44
CA ILE A 66 -3.53 10.60 -0.17
C ILE A 66 -3.70 10.65 -1.69
N GLN A 67 -2.63 11.01 -2.40
CA GLN A 67 -2.69 11.09 -3.86
C GLN A 67 -1.34 10.84 -4.51
N THR A 68 -1.36 10.35 -5.75
CA THR A 68 -0.19 10.33 -6.63
C THR A 68 -0.60 10.86 -8.00
N GLY A 69 0.05 11.93 -8.46
CA GLY A 69 -0.38 12.64 -9.68
C GLY A 69 -1.88 12.96 -9.65
N ASN A 70 -2.64 12.40 -10.59
CA ASN A 70 -4.10 12.56 -10.67
C ASN A 70 -4.91 11.45 -9.98
N THR A 71 -4.24 10.48 -9.34
CA THR A 71 -4.89 9.34 -8.70
C THR A 71 -5.07 9.62 -7.21
N GLN A 72 -6.33 9.65 -6.77
CA GLN A 72 -6.67 9.70 -5.35
C GLN A 72 -6.60 8.30 -4.72
N GLY A 73 -6.03 8.22 -3.53
CA GLY A 73 -5.98 7.00 -2.74
C GLY A 73 -7.28 6.75 -1.99
N THR A 74 -7.39 5.57 -1.42
CA THR A 74 -8.51 5.18 -0.56
C THR A 74 -8.03 5.20 0.89
N ILE A 75 -8.77 5.90 1.75
CA ILE A 75 -8.57 5.85 3.20
C ILE A 75 -9.35 4.63 3.71
N ALA A 76 -8.63 3.63 4.23
CA ALA A 76 -9.23 2.40 4.73
C ALA A 76 -9.76 2.60 6.15
N ASN A 77 -8.97 3.26 7.00
CA ASN A 77 -9.26 3.62 8.39
C ASN A 77 -8.62 4.99 8.70
N SER A 78 -8.80 5.52 9.92
CA SER A 78 -8.28 6.86 10.27
C SER A 78 -6.77 7.02 10.05
N ASN A 79 -5.96 5.99 10.31
CA ASN A 79 -4.51 6.02 10.15
C ASN A 79 -4.00 5.10 9.03
N GLU A 80 -4.88 4.49 8.23
CA GLU A 80 -4.48 3.59 7.14
C GLU A 80 -5.07 4.04 5.79
N ALA A 81 -4.23 4.15 4.77
CA ALA A 81 -4.65 4.45 3.42
C ALA A 81 -3.84 3.68 2.38
N TYR A 82 -4.40 3.53 1.17
CA TYR A 82 -3.74 2.80 0.10
C TYR A 82 -4.01 3.39 -1.30
N LEU A 83 -3.08 3.11 -2.21
CA LEU A 83 -3.13 3.42 -3.64
C LEU A 83 -2.93 2.15 -4.46
N ARG A 84 -3.76 1.95 -5.48
CA ARG A 84 -3.60 0.85 -6.45
C ARG A 84 -2.98 1.40 -7.72
N LEU A 85 -1.68 1.17 -7.87
CA LEU A 85 -0.88 1.68 -8.97
C LEU A 85 -0.20 0.52 -9.69
N GLY A 86 0.06 0.71 -10.98
CA GLY A 86 0.85 -0.22 -11.79
C GLY A 86 2.34 -0.18 -11.41
N TYR A 87 3.17 -0.67 -12.32
CA TYR A 87 4.62 -0.67 -12.24
C TYR A 87 5.17 0.72 -12.57
N GLY A 88 6.16 1.19 -11.82
CA GLY A 88 6.80 2.47 -12.08
C GLY A 88 7.32 3.16 -10.82
N ALA A 89 7.81 4.38 -11.02
CA ALA A 89 8.19 5.31 -9.97
C ALA A 89 7.06 6.31 -9.72
N PHE A 90 6.67 6.48 -8.46
CA PHE A 90 5.54 7.31 -8.06
C PHE A 90 5.96 8.30 -6.98
N THR A 91 5.38 9.48 -7.02
CA THR A 91 5.52 10.48 -5.95
C THR A 91 4.16 10.60 -5.28
N THR A 92 4.05 10.06 -4.07
CA THR A 92 2.82 10.06 -3.29
C THR A 92 2.87 11.17 -2.27
N THR A 93 1.80 11.96 -2.19
CA THR A 93 1.61 12.97 -1.16
C THR A 93 0.54 12.49 -0.19
N ILE A 94 0.79 12.66 1.11
CA ILE A 94 -0.12 12.30 2.19
C ILE A 94 -0.30 13.51 3.09
N GLU A 95 -1.55 13.87 3.27
CA GLU A 95 -2.02 14.88 4.21
C GLU A 95 -2.62 14.18 5.41
N TYR A 96 -2.14 14.50 6.61
CA TYR A 96 -2.66 13.93 7.84
C TYR A 96 -2.56 14.93 9.00
N ALA A 97 -3.32 14.71 10.06
CA ALA A 97 -3.11 15.36 11.34
C ALA A 97 -2.33 14.41 12.25
N ASP A 98 -1.28 14.89 12.92
CA ASP A 98 -0.57 14.08 13.91
C ASP A 98 -1.39 13.88 15.19
N ALA A 99 -0.86 13.15 16.17
CA ALA A 99 -1.54 12.86 17.42
C ALA A 99 -1.89 14.12 18.25
N SER A 100 -1.23 15.26 18.01
CA SER A 100 -1.57 16.55 18.63
C SER A 100 -2.66 17.32 17.87
N GLY A 101 -3.05 16.82 16.70
CA GLY A 101 -3.98 17.45 15.77
C GLY A 101 -3.31 18.45 14.81
N ALA A 102 -1.99 18.59 14.83
CA ALA A 102 -1.30 19.50 13.95
C ALA A 102 -1.25 18.94 12.51
N PRO A 103 -1.50 19.78 11.48
CA PRO A 103 -1.50 19.33 10.09
C PRO A 103 -0.07 19.04 9.62
N GLN A 104 0.08 17.88 8.99
CA GLN A 104 1.32 17.36 8.43
C GLN A 104 1.13 17.04 6.95
N LEU A 105 2.17 17.31 6.18
CA LEU A 105 2.24 16.97 4.76
C LEU A 105 3.53 16.19 4.52
N ILE A 106 3.43 14.99 3.98
CA ILE A 106 4.60 14.21 3.56
C ILE A 106 4.52 13.87 2.09
N THR A 107 5.66 13.93 1.43
CA THR A 107 5.83 13.47 0.05
C THR A 107 6.85 12.35 0.04
N ILE A 108 6.45 11.21 -0.51
CA ILE A 108 7.23 9.97 -0.52
C ILE A 108 7.42 9.56 -1.98
N ARG A 109 8.67 9.31 -2.37
CA ARG A 109 8.98 8.67 -3.64
C ARG A 109 9.02 7.16 -3.45
N THR A 110 8.20 6.44 -4.21
CA THR A 110 8.12 4.99 -4.20
C THR A 110 8.44 4.43 -5.58
N ASP A 111 9.49 3.62 -5.65
CA ASP A 111 9.79 2.83 -6.83
C ASP A 111 9.17 1.43 -6.63
N LYS A 112 8.19 1.09 -7.48
CA LYS A 112 7.50 -0.20 -7.45
C LYS A 112 7.98 -1.04 -8.63
N PHE A 113 8.72 -2.10 -8.32
CA PHE A 113 9.45 -2.88 -9.33
C PHE A 113 8.60 -3.87 -10.14
N ASN A 114 7.32 -4.04 -9.82
CA ASN A 114 6.36 -4.79 -10.64
C ASN A 114 4.90 -4.50 -10.23
N ASN A 115 3.94 -4.98 -11.02
CA ASN A 115 2.50 -4.74 -10.78
C ASN A 115 1.95 -5.44 -9.52
N TRP A 116 2.61 -6.49 -9.04
CA TRP A 116 2.13 -7.34 -7.94
C TRP A 116 2.73 -6.99 -6.58
N ASN A 117 3.82 -6.22 -6.53
CA ASN A 117 4.48 -5.84 -5.29
C ASN A 117 3.53 -5.01 -4.39
N ARG A 118 3.47 -5.35 -3.10
CA ARG A 118 2.90 -4.51 -2.07
C ARG A 118 4.01 -3.76 -1.35
N VAL A 119 3.93 -2.44 -1.39
CA VAL A 119 4.81 -1.56 -0.63
C VAL A 119 3.99 -1.04 0.55
N LEU A 120 4.45 -1.27 1.77
CA LEU A 120 3.85 -0.76 2.99
C LEU A 120 4.82 0.20 3.66
N TYR A 121 4.36 1.40 3.95
CA TYR A 121 5.05 2.35 4.80
C TYR A 121 4.37 2.37 6.17
N VAL A 122 5.13 2.09 7.23
CA VAL A 122 4.65 2.14 8.62
C VAL A 122 5.38 3.26 9.35
N GLN A 123 4.63 4.18 9.95
CA GLN A 123 5.17 5.21 10.82
C GLN A 123 5.20 4.74 12.28
N ASP A 124 6.32 4.93 12.96
CA ASP A 124 6.41 4.72 14.41
C ASP A 124 5.93 5.96 15.20
N ASN A 125 5.83 5.85 16.52
CA ASN A 125 5.41 6.94 17.40
C ASN A 125 6.40 8.12 17.46
N HIS A 126 7.59 7.98 16.88
CA HIS A 126 8.59 9.05 16.76
C HIS A 126 8.53 9.74 15.39
N GLY A 127 7.61 9.31 14.51
CA GLY A 127 7.44 9.85 13.18
C GLY A 127 8.36 9.25 12.12
N ASN A 128 9.17 8.25 12.47
CA ASN A 128 10.05 7.55 11.54
C ASN A 128 9.25 6.56 10.70
N PHE A 129 9.62 6.42 9.43
CA PHE A 129 8.97 5.47 8.53
C PHE A 129 9.84 4.26 8.28
N THR A 130 9.20 3.09 8.28
CA THR A 130 9.77 1.84 7.79
C THR A 130 9.07 1.45 6.49
N ARG A 131 9.84 1.13 5.46
CA ARG A 131 9.33 0.60 4.18
C ARG A 131 9.41 -0.93 4.21
N ILE A 132 8.32 -1.59 3.83
CA ILE A 132 8.19 -3.03 3.79
C ILE A 132 7.68 -3.41 2.40
N ASP A 133 8.49 -4.15 1.64
CA ASP A 133 8.13 -4.64 0.31
C ASP A 133 7.81 -6.13 0.41
N ASN A 134 6.56 -6.52 0.14
CA ASN A 134 6.04 -7.88 0.28
C ASN A 134 6.49 -8.60 1.58
N GLY A 135 6.39 -7.90 2.71
CA GLY A 135 6.77 -8.44 4.03
C GLY A 135 8.25 -8.30 4.39
N VAL A 136 9.10 -7.72 3.51
CA VAL A 136 10.53 -7.52 3.78
C VAL A 136 10.81 -6.06 4.09
N VAL A 137 11.29 -5.84 5.31
CA VAL A 137 11.79 -4.54 5.75
C VAL A 137 12.96 -4.12 4.87
N GLN A 138 12.84 -2.95 4.27
CA GLN A 138 13.88 -2.32 3.46
C GLN A 138 14.79 -1.46 4.34
N ASP A 139 15.99 -1.20 3.84
CA ASP A 139 16.93 -0.28 4.47
C ASP A 139 16.29 1.11 4.65
N PRO A 140 16.35 1.73 5.85
CA PRO A 140 15.88 3.09 6.06
C PRO A 140 16.41 4.11 5.04
N ASP A 141 17.66 3.95 4.58
CA ASP A 141 18.29 4.85 3.61
C ASP A 141 17.66 4.74 2.20
N SER A 142 16.88 3.69 1.95
CA SER A 142 16.12 3.52 0.70
C SER A 142 14.84 4.37 0.64
N ILE A 143 14.47 5.02 1.75
CA ILE A 143 13.19 5.72 1.90
C ILE A 143 13.37 7.22 1.64
N ASN A 144 12.93 7.66 0.46
CA ASN A 144 12.96 9.08 0.08
C ASN A 144 11.68 9.79 0.56
N ILE A 145 11.69 10.28 1.80
CA ILE A 145 10.61 11.10 2.38
C ILE A 145 11.04 12.54 2.49
N LYS A 146 10.19 13.45 2.01
CA LYS A 146 10.29 14.88 2.26
C LYS A 146 9.07 15.30 3.07
N GLN A 147 9.30 15.77 4.29
CA GLN A 147 8.26 16.50 5.03
C GLN A 147 8.08 17.86 4.34
N GLY A 148 6.85 18.13 3.91
CA GLY A 148 6.47 19.45 3.44
C GLY A 148 6.38 20.41 4.62
N GLU A 149 6.73 21.67 4.38
CA GLU A 149 6.55 22.75 5.34
C GLU A 149 5.07 22.81 5.77
N GLN A 150 4.82 23.05 7.07
CA GLN A 150 3.47 23.13 7.63
C GLN A 150 2.58 23.93 6.68
N VAL A 151 1.45 23.36 6.28
CA VAL A 151 0.44 24.09 5.49
C VAL A 151 -0.09 25.19 6.41
N GLY A 152 0.58 26.35 6.37
CA GLY A 152 0.25 27.50 7.17
C GLY A 152 -1.23 27.80 6.95
N ALA A 153 -1.95 27.92 8.06
CA ALA A 153 -3.35 28.30 8.07
C ALA A 153 -3.54 29.45 7.07
N ARG A 154 -4.33 29.21 6.01
CA ARG A 154 -4.69 30.25 5.04
C ARG A 154 -5.25 31.42 5.84
N GLN A 155 -4.47 32.49 5.98
CA GLN A 155 -4.95 33.76 6.52
C GLN A 155 -6.12 34.21 5.61
N PRO A 156 -7.32 34.44 6.15
CA PRO A 156 -8.41 34.99 5.36
C PRO A 156 -7.97 36.36 4.87
N ALA A 157 -8.03 36.56 3.55
CA ALA A 157 -7.67 37.82 2.92
C ALA A 157 -8.50 38.96 3.54
N THR A 158 -7.83 39.85 4.28
CA THR A 158 -8.40 41.13 4.69
C THR A 158 -8.71 41.92 3.43
N ARG A 159 -10.00 41.99 3.10
CA ARG A 159 -10.57 42.85 2.06
C ARG A 159 -10.37 44.30 2.50
N SER A 160 -9.43 45.00 1.88
CA SER A 160 -9.31 46.44 2.01
C SER A 160 -10.48 47.11 1.27
N GLU A 161 -11.40 47.70 2.03
CA GLU A 161 -12.38 48.66 1.49
C GLU A 161 -11.64 49.94 1.13
N SER A 162 -11.49 50.24 -0.17
CA SER A 162 -11.10 51.57 -0.61
C SER A 162 -12.31 52.49 -0.50
N LYS A 163 -12.29 53.41 0.46
CA LYS A 163 -13.09 54.63 0.39
C LYS A 163 -12.58 55.48 -0.76
N SER A 164 -13.41 55.66 -1.78
CA SER A 164 -13.27 56.74 -2.74
C SER A 164 -14.01 57.96 -2.19
N GLU A 165 -13.25 59.03 -1.97
CA GLU A 165 -13.73 60.42 -1.88
C GLU A 165 -14.26 60.92 -3.23
#